data_AF-A0AAP5C7K4-F1
#
_entry.id   AF-A0AAP5C7K4-F1
#
_cell.length_a   1.000
_cell.length_b   1.000
_cell.length_c   1.000
_cell.angle_alpha   90.00
_cell.angle_beta   90.00
_cell.angle_gamma   90.00
#
_symmetry.space_group_name_H-M   'P 1'
#
loop_
_entity.id
_entity.type
_entity.pdbx_description
1 polymer ?
#
loop_
_entity_poly.entity_id
_entity_poly.type
_entity_poly.pdbx_seq_one_letter_code
_entity_poly.pdbx_strand_id
1 'polypeptide(L)'
;MDYGNLPEQFRFSHNFSFFLHDQLVSTVKEGAKADIFSVQVVANAPIQEGLGGDELFKWMTENGHRDEIKEMYYKQLTAALLGDFLNFLYEALRCSAKGKLTVAYALLRKPLKENLLYLEWLLADPEDMLTVFEGDELKAKSISKMSEKRKLELITLAMEKTSLGDWMQPKLMYDLRYNKQFAFGYEDLFQKANHLVTTFPGLETEAANFNFIFSTEEAWLTQWEGFYSYLPLVIMHTIDVVEALVSSFAKRRDDELDLTFVRTRIGFAHWVDLRSNGLGSTELMTEIRSILNELDLDCPNCTKPVLSDNESLFKLYEQNSIVCSGCGWSFDVNTGVEAAAAD
;
A
#
# COMPACT_ATOMS: atom_id res chain seq x y z
N MET A 1 -8.35 -16.78 9.32
CA MET A 1 -7.16 -16.10 9.86
C MET A 1 -7.12 -16.35 11.38
N ASP A 2 -5.94 -16.62 11.97
CA ASP A 2 -5.80 -16.67 13.43
C ASP A 2 -5.71 -15.23 13.96
N TYR A 3 -6.76 -14.79 14.66
CA TYR A 3 -6.88 -13.43 15.18
C TYR A 3 -6.19 -13.23 16.53
N GLY A 4 -5.65 -14.28 17.16
CA GLY A 4 -4.95 -14.19 18.44
C GLY A 4 -5.72 -13.39 19.49
N ASN A 5 -5.16 -12.23 19.87
CA ASN A 5 -5.69 -11.31 20.88
C ASN A 5 -6.41 -10.10 20.27
N LEU A 6 -6.57 -10.04 18.93
CA LEU A 6 -7.19 -8.91 18.25
C LEU A 6 -8.70 -8.79 18.57
N PRO A 7 -9.15 -7.64 19.11
CA PRO A 7 -10.56 -7.37 19.35
C PRO A 7 -11.38 -7.41 18.06
N GLU A 8 -12.64 -7.85 18.17
CA GLU A 8 -13.54 -8.04 17.03
C GLU A 8 -13.74 -6.77 16.18
N GLN A 9 -13.87 -5.62 16.84
CA GLN A 9 -14.04 -4.32 16.18
C GLN A 9 -12.90 -3.95 15.21
N PHE A 10 -11.71 -4.54 15.36
CA PHE A 10 -10.56 -4.26 14.50
C PHE A 10 -10.32 -5.32 13.43
N ARG A 11 -11.07 -6.43 13.44
CA ARG A 11 -10.83 -7.56 12.53
C ARG A 11 -11.05 -7.19 11.08
N PHE A 12 -12.06 -6.37 10.77
CA PHE A 12 -12.27 -5.93 9.40
C PHE A 12 -11.09 -5.09 8.90
N SER A 13 -10.67 -4.07 9.65
CA SER A 13 -9.52 -3.23 9.27
C SER A 13 -8.24 -4.05 9.11
N HIS A 14 -8.03 -5.05 9.97
CA HIS A 14 -6.92 -5.99 9.89
C HIS A 14 -6.95 -6.83 8.61
N ASN A 15 -8.10 -7.46 8.33
CA ASN A 15 -8.28 -8.27 7.13
C ASN A 15 -8.16 -7.43 5.86
N PHE A 16 -8.72 -6.23 5.87
CA PHE A 16 -8.62 -5.31 4.76
C PHE A 16 -7.18 -4.84 4.54
N SER A 17 -6.41 -4.55 5.60
CA SER A 17 -4.96 -4.30 5.47
C SER A 17 -4.21 -5.49 4.84
N PHE A 18 -4.57 -6.73 5.20
CA PHE A 18 -3.99 -7.92 4.55
C PHE A 18 -4.40 -8.04 3.09
N PHE A 19 -5.66 -7.77 2.76
CA PHE A 19 -6.14 -7.75 1.39
C PHE A 19 -5.38 -6.73 0.52
N LEU A 20 -5.12 -5.52 1.03
CA LEU A 20 -4.33 -4.50 0.34
C LEU A 20 -2.84 -4.92 0.22
N HIS A 21 -2.28 -5.50 1.28
CA HIS A 21 -0.94 -6.07 1.26
C HIS A 21 -0.79 -7.15 0.18
N ASP A 22 -1.75 -8.07 0.09
CA ASP A 22 -1.68 -9.20 -0.84
C ASP A 22 -1.77 -8.75 -2.30
N GLN A 23 -2.50 -7.65 -2.58
CA GLN A 23 -2.46 -7.01 -3.91
C GLN A 23 -1.07 -6.50 -4.27
N LEU A 24 -0.42 -5.76 -3.36
CA LEU A 24 0.95 -5.29 -3.57
C LEU A 24 1.94 -6.46 -3.76
N VAL A 25 1.76 -7.57 -3.03
CA VAL A 25 2.52 -8.80 -3.24
C VAL A 25 2.27 -9.39 -4.64
N SER A 26 1.02 -9.39 -5.11
CA SER A 26 0.67 -9.86 -6.46
C SER A 26 1.39 -9.05 -7.52
N THR A 27 1.39 -7.72 -7.40
CA THR A 27 2.10 -6.81 -8.32
C THR A 27 3.59 -7.17 -8.43
N VAL A 28 4.28 -7.42 -7.32
CA VAL A 28 5.69 -7.82 -7.33
C VAL A 28 5.88 -9.20 -7.96
N LYS A 29 5.05 -10.18 -7.58
CA LYS A 29 5.17 -11.57 -8.08
C LYS A 29 4.88 -11.68 -9.57
N GLU A 30 3.82 -11.05 -10.03
CA GLU A 30 3.42 -11.02 -11.44
C GLU A 30 4.40 -10.21 -12.26
N GLY A 31 4.84 -9.05 -11.76
CA GLY A 31 5.87 -8.25 -12.40
C GLY A 31 7.18 -9.02 -12.59
N ALA A 32 7.62 -9.77 -11.56
CA ALA A 32 8.81 -10.62 -11.68
C ALA A 32 8.61 -11.76 -12.69
N LYS A 33 7.43 -12.39 -12.73
CA LYS A 33 7.11 -13.43 -13.73
C LYS A 33 7.08 -12.88 -15.16
N ALA A 34 6.62 -11.65 -15.33
CA ALA A 34 6.55 -10.95 -16.60
C ALA A 34 7.86 -10.21 -16.96
N ASP A 35 8.91 -10.35 -16.15
CA ASP A 35 10.23 -9.75 -16.35
C ASP A 35 10.24 -8.21 -16.48
N ILE A 36 9.24 -7.53 -15.88
CA ILE A 36 9.07 -6.08 -16.04
C ILE A 36 10.15 -5.25 -15.32
N PHE A 37 10.84 -5.87 -14.36
CA PHE A 37 11.90 -5.22 -13.58
C PHE A 37 13.29 -5.34 -14.24
N SER A 38 13.38 -6.07 -15.35
CA SER A 38 14.61 -6.21 -16.13
C SER A 38 14.71 -5.12 -17.21
N VAL A 39 15.95 -4.85 -17.63
CA VAL A 39 16.27 -3.91 -18.71
C VAL A 39 17.09 -4.64 -19.76
N GLN A 40 16.69 -4.50 -21.02
CA GLN A 40 17.43 -5.04 -22.15
C GLN A 40 18.45 -4.01 -22.62
N VAL A 41 19.72 -4.41 -22.69
CA VAL A 41 20.83 -3.56 -23.16
C VAL A 41 21.30 -4.09 -24.51
N VAL A 42 21.26 -3.25 -25.54
CA VAL A 42 21.79 -3.59 -26.86
C VAL A 42 23.25 -3.20 -26.92
N ALA A 43 24.14 -4.18 -26.77
CA ALA A 43 25.57 -3.95 -26.82
C ALA A 43 26.08 -3.83 -28.28
N ASN A 44 26.68 -2.68 -28.61
CA ASN A 44 27.38 -2.48 -29.89
C ASN A 44 28.85 -2.93 -29.84
N ALA A 45 29.34 -3.29 -28.66
CA ALA A 45 30.67 -3.84 -28.40
C ALA A 45 30.52 -5.24 -27.77
N PRO A 46 31.50 -6.16 -27.96
CA PRO A 46 31.46 -7.46 -27.30
C PRO A 46 31.44 -7.27 -25.77
N ILE A 47 30.42 -7.85 -25.14
CA ILE A 47 30.33 -7.93 -23.68
C ILE A 47 31.41 -8.90 -23.22
N GLN A 48 32.29 -8.48 -22.31
CA GLN A 48 33.21 -9.42 -21.65
C GLN A 48 32.38 -10.41 -20.83
N GLU A 49 32.58 -11.70 -21.09
CA GLU A 49 31.95 -12.75 -20.28
C GLU A 49 32.37 -12.61 -18.81
N GLY A 50 31.41 -12.70 -17.90
CA GLY A 50 31.65 -12.68 -16.46
C GLY A 50 31.63 -11.30 -15.79
N LEU A 51 31.28 -10.22 -16.51
CA LEU A 51 31.05 -8.91 -15.89
C LEU A 51 29.90 -8.98 -14.86
N GLY A 52 30.16 -8.51 -13.64
CA GLY A 52 29.18 -8.43 -12.57
C GLY A 52 29.46 -7.29 -11.60
N GLY A 53 28.46 -6.85 -10.85
CA GLY A 53 28.59 -5.76 -9.88
C GLY A 53 29.12 -4.48 -10.51
N ASP A 54 30.06 -3.82 -9.82
CA ASP A 54 30.62 -2.52 -10.23
C ASP A 54 31.28 -2.54 -11.61
N GLU A 55 31.85 -3.67 -12.03
CA GLU A 55 32.50 -3.81 -13.33
C GLU A 55 31.50 -3.70 -14.48
N LEU A 56 30.28 -4.23 -14.30
CA LEU A 56 29.19 -4.12 -15.28
C LEU A 56 28.75 -2.66 -15.42
N PHE A 57 28.53 -1.96 -14.30
CA PHE A 57 28.14 -0.55 -14.32
C PHE A 57 29.19 0.36 -14.94
N LYS A 58 30.48 0.08 -14.67
CA LYS A 58 31.59 0.79 -15.29
C LYS A 58 31.60 0.60 -16.81
N TRP A 59 31.48 -0.66 -17.27
CA TRP A 59 31.41 -0.96 -18.70
C TRP A 59 30.22 -0.27 -19.37
N MET A 60 29.03 -0.32 -18.76
CA MET A 60 27.83 0.34 -19.29
C MET A 60 28.03 1.86 -19.40
N THR A 61 28.63 2.48 -18.38
CA THR A 61 28.92 3.92 -18.39
C THR A 61 29.91 4.30 -19.48
N GLU A 62 30.99 3.53 -19.65
CA GLU A 62 32.02 3.76 -20.66
C GLU A 62 31.51 3.56 -22.10
N ASN A 63 30.47 2.75 -22.28
CA ASN A 63 29.85 2.47 -23.59
C ASN A 63 28.57 3.29 -23.87
N GLY A 64 28.26 4.28 -23.03
CA GLY A 64 27.16 5.23 -23.26
C GLY A 64 25.77 4.74 -22.83
N HIS A 65 25.67 3.66 -22.06
CA HIS A 65 24.40 3.08 -21.60
C HIS A 65 23.87 3.72 -20.30
N ARG A 66 23.97 5.05 -20.19
CA ARG A 66 23.55 5.75 -18.95
C ARG A 66 22.04 5.73 -18.74
N ASP A 67 21.26 5.78 -19.81
CA ASP A 67 19.81 5.78 -19.72
C ASP A 67 19.29 4.40 -19.27
N GLU A 68 19.90 3.32 -19.76
CA GLU A 68 19.59 1.96 -19.33
C GLU A 68 19.99 1.70 -17.87
N ILE A 69 21.10 2.29 -17.41
CA ILE A 69 21.46 2.25 -15.97
C ILE A 69 20.37 2.93 -15.13
N LYS A 70 19.92 4.12 -15.52
CA LYS A 70 18.85 4.83 -14.81
C LYS A 70 17.54 4.04 -14.81
N GLU A 71 17.16 3.47 -15.95
CA GLU A 71 15.97 2.62 -16.06
C GLU A 71 16.10 1.40 -15.15
N MET A 72 17.28 0.78 -15.09
CA MET A 72 17.54 -0.35 -14.22
C MET A 72 17.41 0.03 -12.76
N TYR A 73 18.02 1.15 -12.33
CA TYR A 73 17.85 1.63 -10.97
C TYR A 73 16.39 1.94 -10.65
N TYR A 74 15.66 2.62 -11.53
CA TYR A 74 14.26 2.95 -11.34
C TYR A 74 13.41 1.69 -11.09
N LYS A 75 13.53 0.68 -11.95
CA LYS A 75 12.80 -0.58 -11.86
C LYS A 75 13.19 -1.40 -10.62
N GLN A 76 14.50 -1.54 -10.37
CA GLN A 76 15.01 -2.35 -9.26
C GLN A 76 14.73 -1.70 -7.90
N LEU A 77 14.85 -0.37 -7.79
CA LEU A 77 14.48 0.36 -6.56
C LEU A 77 12.99 0.23 -6.28
N THR A 78 12.13 0.35 -7.30
CA THR A 78 10.68 0.12 -7.15
C THR A 78 10.41 -1.25 -6.53
N ALA A 79 10.96 -2.33 -7.10
CA ALA A 79 10.75 -3.68 -6.59
C ALA A 79 11.36 -3.90 -5.20
N ALA A 80 12.59 -3.43 -4.97
CA ALA A 80 13.32 -3.67 -3.72
C ALA A 80 12.70 -2.91 -2.53
N LEU A 81 12.37 -1.63 -2.71
CA LEU A 81 11.73 -0.81 -1.69
C LEU A 81 10.34 -1.36 -1.32
N LEU A 82 9.58 -1.81 -2.32
CA LEU A 82 8.28 -2.45 -2.12
C LEU A 82 8.42 -3.81 -1.43
N GLY A 83 9.39 -4.64 -1.82
CA GLY A 83 9.66 -5.92 -1.17
C GLY A 83 9.99 -5.78 0.32
N ASP A 84 10.82 -4.79 0.67
CA ASP A 84 11.12 -4.48 2.07
C ASP A 84 9.89 -3.91 2.81
N PHE A 85 9.09 -3.03 2.17
CA PHE A 85 7.82 -2.54 2.72
C PHE A 85 6.88 -3.69 3.10
N LEU A 86 6.67 -4.63 2.17
CA LEU A 86 5.77 -5.76 2.30
C LEU A 86 6.15 -6.69 3.46
N ASN A 87 7.44 -7.05 3.56
CA ASN A 87 7.93 -7.92 4.64
C ASN A 87 7.68 -7.30 6.03
N PHE A 88 8.00 -6.01 6.21
CA PHE A 88 7.78 -5.33 7.47
C PHE A 88 6.29 -5.15 7.78
N LEU A 89 5.47 -4.81 6.77
CA LEU A 89 4.03 -4.66 6.95
C LEU A 89 3.37 -5.99 7.35
N TYR A 90 3.71 -7.09 6.68
CA TYR A 90 3.22 -8.43 7.01
C TYR A 90 3.49 -8.77 8.48
N GLU A 91 4.76 -8.65 8.91
CA GLU A 91 5.13 -8.98 10.28
C GLU A 91 4.52 -8.03 11.31
N ALA A 92 4.35 -6.74 10.98
CA ALA A 92 3.65 -5.78 11.82
C ALA A 92 2.17 -6.19 12.02
N LEU A 93 1.46 -6.56 10.96
CA LEU A 93 0.08 -7.05 11.02
C LEU A 93 -0.02 -8.32 11.86
N ARG A 94 0.87 -9.30 11.64
CA ARG A 94 0.90 -10.55 12.42
C ARG A 94 1.19 -10.30 13.90
N CYS A 95 2.09 -9.37 14.22
CA CYS A 95 2.37 -8.99 15.60
C CYS A 95 1.18 -8.30 16.27
N SER A 96 0.48 -7.42 15.54
CA SER A 96 -0.74 -6.75 16.01
C SER A 96 -1.82 -7.77 16.37
N ALA A 97 -2.07 -8.78 15.52
CA ALA A 97 -3.04 -9.85 15.81
C ALA A 97 -2.69 -10.61 17.09
N LYS A 98 -1.41 -10.84 17.35
CA LYS A 98 -0.93 -11.52 18.56
C LYS A 98 -0.93 -10.63 19.82
N GLY A 99 -1.35 -9.35 19.71
CA GLY A 99 -1.29 -8.38 20.81
C GLY A 99 0.13 -7.87 21.12
N LYS A 100 1.11 -8.12 20.26
CA LYS A 100 2.50 -7.64 20.42
C LYS A 100 2.64 -6.22 19.86
N LEU A 101 1.87 -5.28 20.41
CA LEU A 101 1.68 -3.95 19.83
C LEU A 101 2.97 -3.11 19.78
N THR A 102 3.84 -3.20 20.79
CA THR A 102 5.16 -2.56 20.76
C THR A 102 6.00 -3.00 19.56
N VAL A 103 6.02 -4.31 19.31
CA VAL A 103 6.77 -4.88 18.17
C VAL A 103 6.08 -4.50 16.86
N ALA A 104 4.75 -4.54 16.80
CA ALA A 104 3.99 -4.16 15.63
C ALA A 104 4.28 -2.71 15.20
N TYR A 105 4.26 -1.75 16.13
CA TYR A 105 4.58 -0.35 15.84
C TYR A 105 6.05 -0.12 15.50
N ALA A 106 6.98 -0.83 16.16
CA ALA A 106 8.40 -0.75 15.82
C ALA A 106 8.66 -1.20 14.38
N LEU A 107 8.02 -2.30 13.95
CA LEU A 107 8.10 -2.80 12.58
C LEU A 107 7.42 -1.86 11.59
N LEU A 108 6.24 -1.33 11.91
CA LEU A 108 5.45 -0.48 11.01
C LEU A 108 6.09 0.89 10.73
N ARG A 109 6.97 1.38 11.61
CA ARG A 109 7.65 2.66 11.44
C ARG A 109 8.42 2.74 10.12
N LYS A 110 9.20 1.70 9.78
CA LYS A 110 10.04 1.68 8.57
C LYS A 110 9.23 1.75 7.25
N PRO A 111 8.26 0.85 7.00
CA PRO A 111 7.49 0.88 5.76
C PRO A 111 6.76 2.20 5.55
N LEU A 112 6.12 2.73 6.60
CA LEU A 112 5.34 3.96 6.46
C LEU A 112 6.22 5.20 6.37
N LYS A 113 7.28 5.34 7.17
CA LYS A 113 8.08 6.58 7.18
C LYS A 113 9.17 6.61 6.13
N GLU A 114 9.68 5.45 5.74
CA GLU A 114 10.89 5.33 4.92
C GLU A 114 10.60 4.79 3.53
N ASN A 115 10.22 3.52 3.42
CA ASN A 115 10.00 2.88 2.13
C ASN A 115 8.99 3.66 1.27
N LEU A 116 7.83 4.00 1.85
CA LEU A 116 6.80 4.75 1.13
C LEU A 116 7.31 6.13 0.68
N LEU A 117 8.12 6.83 1.47
CA LEU A 117 8.66 8.14 1.06
C LEU A 117 9.68 8.02 -0.06
N TYR A 118 10.50 6.97 -0.08
CA TYR A 118 11.39 6.74 -1.22
C TYR A 118 10.62 6.35 -2.48
N LEU A 119 9.53 5.59 -2.37
CA LEU A 119 8.64 5.30 -3.51
C LEU A 119 7.96 6.57 -4.02
N GLU A 120 7.44 7.41 -3.12
CA GLU A 120 6.88 8.74 -3.45
C GLU A 120 7.92 9.63 -4.13
N TRP A 121 9.16 9.66 -3.62
CA TRP A 121 10.24 10.42 -4.23
C TRP A 121 10.58 9.92 -5.63
N LEU A 122 10.73 8.60 -5.78
CA LEU A 122 11.01 7.96 -7.06
C LEU A 122 9.91 8.26 -8.09
N LEU A 123 8.65 8.34 -7.67
CA LEU A 123 7.52 8.71 -8.53
C LEU A 123 7.52 10.22 -8.85
N ALA A 124 7.68 11.06 -7.83
CA ALA A 124 7.59 12.52 -7.92
C ALA A 124 8.71 13.13 -8.77
N ASP A 125 9.95 12.73 -8.52
CA ASP A 125 11.15 13.30 -9.14
C ASP A 125 12.22 12.20 -9.33
N PRO A 126 12.08 11.36 -10.37
CA PRO A 126 12.99 10.24 -10.62
C PRO A 126 14.44 10.69 -10.78
N GLU A 127 14.68 11.82 -11.46
CA GLU A 127 16.04 12.31 -11.74
C GLU A 127 16.77 12.75 -10.47
N ASP A 128 16.09 13.51 -9.60
CA ASP A 128 16.63 13.91 -8.28
C ASP A 128 16.89 12.68 -7.40
N MET A 129 15.92 11.76 -7.32
CA MET A 129 16.04 10.55 -6.51
C MET A 129 17.21 9.67 -6.96
N LEU A 130 17.33 9.39 -8.26
CA LEU A 130 18.39 8.55 -8.82
C LEU A 130 19.77 9.21 -8.67
N THR A 131 19.86 10.53 -8.84
CA THR A 131 21.10 11.28 -8.60
C THR A 131 21.55 11.15 -7.14
N VAL A 132 20.61 11.29 -6.19
CA VAL A 132 20.89 11.09 -4.75
C VAL A 132 21.26 9.64 -4.45
N PHE A 133 20.63 8.67 -5.12
CA PHE A 133 20.92 7.25 -4.94
C PHE A 133 22.34 6.89 -5.39
N GLU A 134 22.79 7.39 -6.54
CA GLU A 134 24.15 7.20 -7.06
C GLU A 134 25.21 7.92 -6.22
N GLY A 135 24.88 9.09 -5.65
CA GLY A 135 25.84 9.92 -4.92
C GLY A 135 26.32 9.30 -3.60
N ASP A 136 27.53 9.69 -3.16
CA ASP A 136 28.11 9.20 -1.89
C ASP A 136 27.60 9.94 -0.64
N GLU A 137 26.79 11.00 -0.80
CA GLU A 137 26.36 11.82 0.33
C GLU A 137 25.25 11.14 1.15
N LEU A 138 25.65 10.41 2.20
CA LEU A 138 24.74 9.73 3.14
C LEU A 138 23.67 10.65 3.74
N LYS A 139 23.97 11.94 3.93
CA LYS A 139 23.01 12.91 4.46
C LYS A 139 21.89 13.22 3.47
N ALA A 140 22.21 13.31 2.19
CA ALA A 140 21.24 13.53 1.12
C ALA A 140 20.31 12.31 0.97
N LYS A 141 20.85 11.10 1.15
CA LYS A 141 20.07 9.86 1.15
C LYS A 141 19.11 9.75 2.34
N SER A 142 19.48 10.27 3.51
CA SER A 142 18.71 10.08 4.75
C SER A 142 17.46 10.97 4.84
N ILE A 143 16.29 10.39 4.61
CA ILE A 143 14.97 11.01 4.84
C ILE A 143 14.73 11.56 6.27
N SER A 144 15.47 11.07 7.27
CA SER A 144 15.37 11.60 8.64
C SER A 144 15.88 13.04 8.75
N LYS A 145 16.72 13.47 7.80
CA LYS A 145 17.29 14.81 7.69
C LYS A 145 16.56 15.68 6.67
N MET A 146 15.66 15.09 5.88
CA MET A 146 14.83 15.81 4.94
C MET A 146 13.82 16.71 5.67
N SER A 147 13.71 17.96 5.20
CA SER A 147 12.83 18.96 5.78
C SER A 147 11.35 18.59 5.61
N GLU A 148 10.51 19.11 6.49
CA GLU A 148 9.05 19.00 6.39
C GLU A 148 8.54 19.45 5.02
N LYS A 149 9.00 20.61 4.55
CA LYS A 149 8.61 21.17 3.26
C LYS A 149 8.90 20.21 2.10
N ARG A 150 10.09 19.59 2.07
CA ARG A 150 10.46 18.64 1.01
C ARG A 150 9.64 17.37 1.07
N LYS A 151 9.36 16.84 2.26
CA LYS A 151 8.49 15.66 2.42
C LYS A 151 7.08 15.93 1.88
N LEU A 152 6.49 17.05 2.27
CA LEU A 152 5.16 17.44 1.80
C LEU A 152 5.15 17.64 0.28
N GLU A 153 6.16 18.31 -0.27
CA GLU A 153 6.31 18.49 -1.72
C GLU A 153 6.35 17.15 -2.47
N LEU A 154 7.18 16.20 -2.01
CA LEU A 154 7.29 14.88 -2.63
C LEU A 154 5.97 14.11 -2.57
N ILE A 155 5.28 14.13 -1.42
CA ILE A 155 3.96 13.49 -1.27
C ILE A 155 2.96 14.12 -2.25
N THR A 156 2.89 15.44 -2.33
CA THR A 156 2.00 16.15 -3.25
C THR A 156 2.26 15.76 -4.71
N LEU A 157 3.52 15.86 -5.15
CA LEU A 157 3.91 15.55 -6.53
C LEU A 157 3.69 14.07 -6.88
N ALA A 158 3.87 13.16 -5.92
CA ALA A 158 3.58 11.74 -6.11
C ALA A 158 2.08 11.54 -6.33
N MET A 159 1.22 12.15 -5.49
CA MET A 159 -0.23 12.05 -5.59
C MET A 159 -0.77 12.60 -6.92
N GLU A 160 -0.23 13.72 -7.40
CA GLU A 160 -0.59 14.30 -8.71
C GLU A 160 -0.34 13.35 -9.90
N LYS A 161 0.55 12.37 -9.74
CA LYS A 161 0.86 11.35 -10.76
C LYS A 161 0.06 10.05 -10.60
N THR A 162 -0.73 9.93 -9.54
CA THR A 162 -1.58 8.75 -9.32
C THR A 162 -2.92 8.88 -10.05
N SER A 163 -3.56 7.74 -10.32
CA SER A 163 -4.85 7.69 -11.02
C SER A 163 -6.04 8.08 -10.14
N LEU A 164 -5.88 8.12 -8.81
CA LEU A 164 -6.94 8.47 -7.88
C LEU A 164 -7.19 9.99 -7.72
N GLY A 165 -6.36 10.85 -8.32
CA GLY A 165 -6.53 12.30 -8.26
C GLY A 165 -6.55 12.87 -6.84
N ASP A 166 -7.39 13.88 -6.59
CA ASP A 166 -7.48 14.61 -5.32
C ASP A 166 -8.35 13.92 -4.25
N TRP A 167 -8.29 12.59 -4.16
CA TRP A 167 -9.09 11.81 -3.21
C TRP A 167 -8.73 12.06 -1.74
N MET A 168 -7.55 12.62 -1.48
CA MET A 168 -7.08 13.02 -0.16
C MET A 168 -6.16 14.23 -0.23
N GLN A 169 -6.19 15.06 0.81
CA GLN A 169 -5.22 16.13 0.97
C GLN A 169 -3.82 15.56 1.28
N PRO A 170 -2.76 15.90 0.51
CA PRO A 170 -1.39 15.45 0.75
C PRO A 170 -0.89 15.74 2.18
N LYS A 171 -1.37 16.84 2.76
CA LYS A 171 -1.06 17.22 4.14
C LYS A 171 -1.54 16.18 5.16
N LEU A 172 -2.66 15.51 4.93
CA LEU A 172 -3.14 14.45 5.84
C LEU A 172 -2.14 13.27 5.85
N MET A 173 -1.65 12.85 4.69
CA MET A 173 -0.64 11.79 4.58
C MET A 173 0.66 12.17 5.29
N TYR A 174 1.10 13.42 5.13
CA TYR A 174 2.24 13.95 5.88
C TYR A 174 1.98 13.93 7.40
N ASP A 175 0.83 14.46 7.84
CA ASP A 175 0.48 14.59 9.24
C ASP A 175 0.41 13.22 9.94
N LEU A 176 -0.21 12.23 9.27
CA LEU A 176 -0.28 10.86 9.77
C LEU A 176 1.09 10.22 10.00
N ARG A 177 2.09 10.52 9.16
CA ARG A 177 3.38 9.82 9.16
C ARG A 177 4.49 10.55 9.91
N TYR A 178 4.43 11.87 10.00
CA TYR A 178 5.57 12.69 10.45
C TYR A 178 5.22 13.75 11.50
N ASN A 179 3.99 14.26 11.53
CA ASN A 179 3.65 15.39 12.39
C ASN A 179 3.46 14.95 13.84
N LYS A 180 4.39 15.38 14.71
CA LYS A 180 4.38 15.11 16.16
C LYS A 180 3.19 15.72 16.90
N GLN A 181 2.57 16.76 16.34
CA GLN A 181 1.47 17.48 16.95
C GLN A 181 0.11 16.98 16.45
N PHE A 182 0.09 16.08 15.47
CA PHE A 182 -1.15 15.51 14.98
C PHE A 182 -1.59 14.37 15.89
N ALA A 183 -2.62 14.62 16.70
CA ALA A 183 -3.10 13.70 17.74
C ALA A 183 -3.48 12.31 17.21
N PHE A 184 -3.82 12.22 15.93
CA PHE A 184 -4.25 10.99 15.26
C PHE A 184 -3.15 10.35 14.42
N GLY A 185 -1.92 10.90 14.46
CA GLY A 185 -0.78 10.43 13.69
C GLY A 185 -0.01 9.29 14.37
N TYR A 186 0.81 8.62 13.57
CA TYR A 186 1.64 7.51 14.02
C TYR A 186 2.92 7.94 14.75
N GLU A 187 3.32 9.20 14.64
CA GLU A 187 4.64 9.62 15.13
C GLU A 187 4.80 9.39 16.64
N ASP A 188 3.80 9.74 17.45
CA ASP A 188 3.83 9.46 18.89
C ASP A 188 3.94 7.94 19.18
N LEU A 189 3.09 7.16 18.53
CA LEU A 189 3.04 5.70 18.70
C LEU A 189 4.37 5.05 18.29
N PHE A 190 5.01 5.53 17.23
CA PHE A 190 6.34 5.09 16.81
C PHE A 190 7.42 5.46 17.82
N GLN A 191 7.39 6.68 18.38
CA GLN A 191 8.35 7.08 19.40
C GLN A 191 8.21 6.20 20.65
N LYS A 192 6.99 5.99 21.13
CA LYS A 192 6.69 5.16 22.30
C LYS A 192 7.03 3.68 22.11
N ALA A 193 6.90 3.17 20.89
CA ALA A 193 7.27 1.79 20.56
C ALA A 193 8.79 1.56 20.49
N ASN A 194 9.55 2.55 20.02
CA ASN A 194 10.99 2.41 19.78
C ASN A 194 11.86 2.88 20.96
N HIS A 195 11.32 3.70 21.86
CA HIS A 195 12.07 4.25 22.99
C HIS A 195 11.40 3.88 24.32
N LEU A 196 12.21 3.43 25.28
CA LEU A 196 11.72 3.12 26.64
C LEU A 196 11.27 4.38 27.37
N VAL A 197 11.99 5.49 27.15
CA VAL A 197 11.72 6.81 27.72
C VAL A 197 11.77 7.83 26.59
N THR A 198 10.75 8.68 26.50
CA THR A 198 10.66 9.82 25.59
C THR A 198 10.68 11.12 26.40
N THR A 199 11.44 12.11 25.92
CA THR A 199 11.62 13.41 26.60
C THR A 199 11.13 14.59 25.76
N PHE A 200 10.45 14.33 24.64
CA PHE A 200 9.92 15.38 23.79
C PHE A 200 8.69 16.01 24.44
N PRO A 201 8.58 17.35 24.47
CA PRO A 201 7.41 18.04 24.99
C PRO A 201 6.11 17.55 24.35
N GLY A 202 5.16 17.12 25.17
CA GLY A 202 3.87 16.54 24.77
C GLY A 202 3.87 15.02 24.57
N LEU A 203 5.04 14.37 24.55
CA LEU A 203 5.20 12.92 24.38
C LEU A 203 6.03 12.30 25.51
N GLU A 204 6.16 12.99 26.64
CA GLU A 204 7.00 12.54 27.74
C GLU A 204 6.45 11.25 28.36
N THR A 205 7.37 10.33 28.70
CA THR A 205 7.00 9.17 29.50
C THR A 205 6.60 9.63 30.90
N GLU A 206 5.47 9.12 31.39
CA GLU A 206 4.95 9.42 32.72
C GLU A 206 5.91 8.99 33.84
N ALA A 207 5.79 9.63 35.00
CA ALA A 207 6.59 9.29 36.17
C ALA A 207 6.42 7.82 36.58
N ALA A 208 7.54 7.15 36.88
CA ALA A 208 7.58 5.72 37.24
C ALA A 208 6.99 4.78 36.16
N ASN A 209 7.07 5.17 34.88
CA ASN A 209 6.57 4.40 33.75
C ASN A 209 7.69 4.19 32.69
N PHE A 210 7.52 3.19 31.83
CA PHE A 210 8.29 2.98 30.60
C PHE A 210 7.28 2.77 29.47
N ASN A 211 7.35 3.60 28.43
CA ASN A 211 6.34 3.75 27.37
C ASN A 211 5.37 2.57 27.22
N PHE A 212 5.60 1.65 26.27
CA PHE A 212 4.66 0.56 26.05
C PHE A 212 4.85 -0.64 26.98
N ILE A 213 5.88 -0.69 27.84
CA ILE A 213 6.20 -1.86 28.68
C ILE A 213 5.07 -2.16 29.66
N PHE A 214 4.50 -1.14 30.29
CA PHE A 214 3.44 -1.30 31.29
C PHE A 214 2.04 -1.03 30.72
N SER A 215 1.86 -1.23 29.41
CA SER A 215 0.55 -1.04 28.76
C SER A 215 -0.49 -1.97 29.39
N THR A 216 -1.60 -1.39 29.82
CA THR A 216 -2.78 -2.10 30.33
C THR A 216 -3.68 -2.57 29.18
N GLU A 217 -4.73 -3.34 29.48
CA GLU A 217 -5.73 -3.74 28.48
C GLU A 217 -6.40 -2.52 27.80
N GLU A 218 -6.70 -1.47 28.57
CA GLU A 218 -7.23 -0.21 28.03
C GLU A 218 -6.21 0.49 27.10
N ALA A 219 -4.93 0.48 27.47
CA ALA A 219 -3.87 1.01 26.61
C ALA A 219 -3.73 0.18 25.32
N TRP A 220 -3.90 -1.14 25.37
CA TRP A 220 -3.89 -1.96 24.15
C TRP A 220 -5.06 -1.64 23.22
N LEU A 221 -6.26 -1.41 23.76
CA LEU A 221 -7.41 -1.01 22.94
C LEU A 221 -7.16 0.31 22.21
N THR A 222 -6.64 1.33 22.90
CA THR A 222 -6.30 2.62 22.28
C THR A 222 -5.13 2.49 21.29
N GLN A 223 -4.17 1.60 21.56
CA GLN A 223 -3.10 1.27 20.63
C GLN A 223 -3.63 0.56 19.37
N TRP A 224 -4.57 -0.38 19.47
CA TRP A 224 -5.18 -0.97 18.28
C TRP A 224 -6.03 0.04 17.52
N GLU A 225 -6.74 0.93 18.22
CA GLU A 225 -7.47 2.03 17.60
C GLU A 225 -6.52 2.89 16.79
N GLY A 226 -5.40 3.36 17.37
CA GLY A 226 -4.38 4.11 16.64
C GLY A 226 -3.81 3.34 15.45
N PHE A 227 -3.66 2.02 15.57
CA PHE A 227 -3.05 1.18 14.53
C PHE A 227 -3.96 1.12 13.31
N TYR A 228 -5.20 0.70 13.52
CA TYR A 228 -6.18 0.46 12.46
C TYR A 228 -6.96 1.70 12.05
N SER A 229 -6.77 2.83 12.74
CA SER A 229 -7.48 4.05 12.43
C SER A 229 -7.20 4.60 11.04
N TYR A 230 -5.95 4.46 10.58
CA TYR A 230 -5.48 5.03 9.33
C TYR A 230 -4.61 4.06 8.52
N LEU A 231 -4.34 2.86 9.03
CA LEU A 231 -3.40 1.98 8.33
C LEU A 231 -3.95 1.54 6.97
N PRO A 232 -5.21 1.13 6.83
CA PRO A 232 -5.79 0.87 5.51
C PRO A 232 -5.68 2.07 4.57
N LEU A 233 -5.87 3.29 5.09
CA LEU A 233 -5.75 4.52 4.32
C LEU A 233 -4.32 4.74 3.77
N VAL A 234 -3.29 4.48 4.59
CA VAL A 234 -1.89 4.62 4.16
C VAL A 234 -1.49 3.52 3.18
N ILE A 235 -2.00 2.29 3.35
CA ILE A 235 -1.73 1.20 2.41
C ILE A 235 -2.45 1.45 1.07
N MET A 236 -3.67 2.00 1.08
CA MET A 236 -4.38 2.44 -0.14
C MET A 236 -3.52 3.42 -0.94
N HIS A 237 -3.03 4.47 -0.30
CA HIS A 237 -2.09 5.41 -0.95
C HIS A 237 -0.81 4.73 -1.46
N THR A 238 -0.32 3.70 -0.75
CA THR A 238 0.82 2.91 -1.22
C THR A 238 0.49 2.13 -2.49
N ILE A 239 -0.72 1.58 -2.62
CA ILE A 239 -1.18 0.94 -3.86
C ILE A 239 -1.15 1.95 -5.00
N ASP A 240 -1.70 3.15 -4.81
CA ASP A 240 -1.75 4.16 -5.88
C ASP A 240 -0.37 4.57 -6.37
N VAL A 241 0.55 4.82 -5.43
CA VAL A 241 1.95 5.14 -5.75
C VAL A 241 2.62 4.00 -6.51
N VAL A 242 2.43 2.76 -6.06
CA VAL A 242 3.03 1.58 -6.71
C VAL A 242 2.42 1.33 -8.08
N GLU A 243 1.11 1.46 -8.24
CA GLU A 243 0.44 1.33 -9.54
C GLU A 243 0.94 2.38 -10.52
N ALA A 244 1.11 3.63 -10.08
CA ALA A 244 1.66 4.70 -10.92
C ALA A 244 3.13 4.45 -11.31
N LEU A 245 3.97 4.00 -10.36
CA LEU A 245 5.36 3.61 -10.61
C LEU A 245 5.41 2.49 -11.66
N VAL A 246 4.69 1.39 -11.45
CA VAL A 246 4.70 0.24 -12.37
C VAL A 246 4.14 0.61 -13.73
N SER A 247 3.08 1.40 -13.79
CA SER A 247 2.45 1.84 -15.05
C SER A 247 3.37 2.71 -15.92
N SER A 248 4.43 3.29 -15.34
CA SER A 248 5.42 4.07 -16.10
C SER A 248 6.35 3.22 -16.95
N PHE A 249 6.49 1.92 -16.66
CA PHE A 249 7.36 0.99 -17.40
C PHE A 249 6.71 -0.35 -17.79
N ALA A 250 5.47 -0.61 -17.38
CA ALA A 250 4.73 -1.81 -17.72
C ALA A 250 3.25 -1.51 -17.97
N LYS A 251 2.58 -2.37 -18.73
CA LYS A 251 1.13 -2.31 -18.96
C LYS A 251 0.47 -3.58 -18.43
N ARG A 252 -0.75 -3.46 -17.91
CA ARG A 252 -1.58 -4.65 -17.63
C ARG A 252 -1.94 -5.35 -18.93
N ARG A 253 -2.15 -6.66 -18.87
CA ARG A 253 -2.67 -7.43 -20.00
C ARG A 253 -4.18 -7.22 -20.08
N ASP A 254 -4.69 -7.04 -21.30
CA ASP A 254 -6.12 -6.72 -21.55
C ASP A 254 -7.01 -7.98 -21.67
N ASP A 255 -6.49 -9.18 -21.45
CA ASP A 255 -7.12 -10.46 -21.79
C ASP A 255 -7.96 -11.10 -20.66
N GLU A 256 -7.92 -10.56 -19.44
CA GLU A 256 -8.62 -11.10 -18.27
C GLU A 256 -9.51 -10.03 -17.61
N LEU A 257 -10.72 -10.42 -17.16
CA LEU A 257 -11.60 -9.53 -16.39
C LEU A 257 -11.01 -9.30 -15.00
N ASP A 258 -10.29 -8.20 -14.83
CA ASP A 258 -9.69 -7.81 -13.56
C ASP A 258 -10.57 -6.82 -12.79
N LEU A 259 -11.27 -7.33 -11.78
CA LEU A 259 -12.12 -6.53 -10.88
C LEU A 259 -11.38 -6.09 -9.61
N THR A 260 -10.06 -6.30 -9.51
CA THR A 260 -9.28 -5.99 -8.29
C THR A 260 -9.42 -4.52 -7.88
N PHE A 261 -9.34 -3.61 -8.84
CA PHE A 261 -9.53 -2.17 -8.64
C PHE A 261 -10.89 -1.83 -8.03
N VAL A 262 -11.95 -2.51 -8.47
CA VAL A 262 -13.32 -2.32 -7.95
C VAL A 262 -13.44 -2.93 -6.55
N ARG A 263 -12.91 -4.13 -6.34
CA ARG A 263 -12.90 -4.81 -5.04
C ARG A 263 -12.22 -3.98 -3.96
N THR A 264 -11.10 -3.35 -4.31
CA THR A 264 -10.35 -2.47 -3.42
C THR A 264 -11.18 -1.28 -2.97
N ARG A 265 -11.93 -0.65 -3.87
CA ARG A 265 -12.83 0.45 -3.54
C ARG A 265 -14.02 0.02 -2.70
N ILE A 266 -14.61 -1.15 -2.97
CA ILE A 266 -15.70 -1.70 -2.15
C ILE A 266 -15.21 -1.95 -0.72
N GLY A 267 -14.05 -2.60 -0.58
CA GLY A 267 -13.43 -2.84 0.73
C GLY A 267 -13.12 -1.53 1.48
N PHE A 268 -12.62 -0.53 0.76
CA PHE A 268 -12.32 0.79 1.32
C PHE A 268 -13.59 1.53 1.74
N ALA A 269 -14.64 1.53 0.91
CA ALA A 269 -15.94 2.11 1.25
C ALA A 269 -16.52 1.48 2.53
N HIS A 270 -16.48 0.15 2.62
CA HIS A 270 -16.94 -0.57 3.80
C HIS A 270 -16.10 -0.24 5.04
N TRP A 271 -14.77 -0.14 4.89
CA TRP A 271 -13.89 0.30 5.97
C TRP A 271 -14.26 1.71 6.45
N VAL A 272 -14.48 2.66 5.55
CA VAL A 272 -14.87 4.03 5.88
C VAL A 272 -16.20 4.05 6.63
N ASP A 273 -17.20 3.28 6.19
CA ASP A 273 -18.50 3.21 6.86
C ASP A 273 -18.39 2.64 8.27
N LEU A 274 -17.62 1.57 8.47
CA LEU A 274 -17.37 1.01 9.81
C LEU A 274 -16.76 2.05 10.77
N ARG A 275 -15.96 2.99 10.26
CA ARG A 275 -15.24 3.98 11.05
C ARG A 275 -15.99 5.29 11.23
N SER A 276 -16.84 5.64 10.27
CA SER A 276 -17.68 6.86 10.29
C SER A 276 -19.09 6.60 10.83
N ASN A 277 -19.36 5.41 11.39
CA ASN A 277 -20.69 4.96 11.79
C ASN A 277 -21.72 5.03 10.64
N GLY A 278 -21.29 4.67 9.42
CA GLY A 278 -22.12 4.55 8.22
C GLY A 278 -22.45 5.88 7.54
N LEU A 279 -21.77 6.97 7.89
CA LEU A 279 -22.03 8.30 7.36
C LEU A 279 -21.10 8.70 6.19
N GLY A 280 -20.15 7.84 5.78
CA GLY A 280 -18.91 8.29 5.15
C GLY A 280 -18.53 7.75 3.77
N SER A 281 -19.27 6.81 3.15
CA SER A 281 -18.86 6.23 1.85
C SER A 281 -19.75 6.56 0.65
N THR A 282 -20.83 7.33 0.82
CA THR A 282 -21.89 7.51 -0.19
C THR A 282 -21.38 7.96 -1.56
N GLU A 283 -20.46 8.93 -1.60
CA GLU A 283 -19.87 9.44 -2.86
C GLU A 283 -19.05 8.34 -3.56
N LEU A 284 -18.15 7.69 -2.82
CA LEU A 284 -17.35 6.57 -3.32
C LEU A 284 -18.22 5.40 -3.82
N MET A 285 -19.28 5.05 -3.09
CA MET A 285 -20.22 3.99 -3.51
C MET A 285 -21.00 4.39 -4.77
N THR A 286 -21.25 5.68 -4.98
CA THR A 286 -21.86 6.18 -6.21
C THR A 286 -20.92 6.02 -7.40
N GLU A 287 -19.63 6.36 -7.22
CA GLU A 287 -18.60 6.16 -8.25
C GLU A 287 -18.41 4.69 -8.61
N ILE A 288 -18.32 3.80 -7.61
CA ILE A 288 -18.22 2.34 -7.83
C ILE A 288 -19.40 1.85 -8.68
N ARG A 289 -20.62 2.28 -8.36
CA ARG A 289 -21.83 1.89 -9.10
C ARG A 289 -21.82 2.45 -10.52
N SER A 290 -21.31 3.67 -10.73
CA SER A 290 -21.16 4.24 -12.07
C SER A 290 -20.25 3.38 -12.94
N ILE A 291 -19.07 3.00 -12.43
CA ILE A 291 -18.11 2.14 -13.14
C ILE A 291 -18.74 0.78 -13.46
N LEU A 292 -19.43 0.17 -12.51
CA LEU A 292 -20.07 -1.14 -12.71
C LEU A 292 -21.21 -1.09 -13.72
N ASN A 293 -21.98 -0.01 -13.75
CA ASN A 293 -23.04 0.18 -14.75
C ASN A 293 -22.48 0.30 -16.18
N GLU A 294 -21.27 0.85 -16.35
CA GLU A 294 -20.61 0.94 -17.66
C GLU A 294 -20.19 -0.43 -18.21
N LEU A 295 -20.03 -1.44 -17.34
CA LEU A 295 -19.70 -2.81 -17.74
C LEU A 295 -20.91 -3.61 -18.25
N ASP A 296 -22.13 -3.09 -18.07
CA ASP A 296 -23.40 -3.70 -18.53
C ASP A 296 -23.52 -5.21 -18.21
N LEU A 297 -23.20 -5.56 -16.96
CA LEU A 297 -23.18 -6.96 -16.51
C LEU A 297 -24.59 -7.43 -16.11
N ASP A 298 -25.18 -8.27 -16.96
CA ASP A 298 -26.44 -8.95 -16.69
C ASP A 298 -26.26 -10.41 -16.26
N CYS A 299 -27.15 -10.87 -15.38
CA CYS A 299 -27.17 -12.28 -14.98
C CYS A 299 -27.55 -13.17 -16.18
N PRO A 300 -26.75 -14.20 -16.52
CA PRO A 300 -27.05 -15.07 -17.67
C PRO A 300 -28.31 -15.93 -17.48
N ASN A 301 -28.76 -16.12 -16.22
CA ASN A 301 -29.92 -16.95 -15.91
C ASN A 301 -31.26 -16.17 -15.91
N CYS A 302 -31.28 -14.95 -15.36
CA CYS A 302 -32.52 -14.19 -15.18
C CYS A 302 -32.52 -12.79 -15.80
N THR A 303 -31.45 -12.43 -16.51
CA THR A 303 -31.26 -11.15 -17.23
C THR A 303 -31.42 -9.90 -16.36
N LYS A 304 -31.36 -10.04 -15.03
CA LYS A 304 -31.32 -8.90 -14.12
C LYS A 304 -29.88 -8.43 -13.93
N PRO A 305 -29.65 -7.13 -13.73
CA PRO A 305 -28.32 -6.60 -13.43
C PRO A 305 -27.70 -7.25 -12.19
N VAL A 306 -26.45 -7.72 -12.31
CA VAL A 306 -25.65 -8.19 -11.17
C VAL A 306 -24.93 -7.02 -10.51
N LEU A 307 -24.40 -7.23 -9.29
CA LEU A 307 -23.67 -6.19 -8.53
C LEU A 307 -24.49 -4.91 -8.25
N SER A 308 -25.82 -5.06 -8.20
CA SER A 308 -26.77 -3.95 -8.08
C SER A 308 -27.10 -3.55 -6.64
N ASP A 309 -26.77 -4.40 -5.65
CA ASP A 309 -27.00 -4.14 -4.23
C ASP A 309 -25.72 -4.33 -3.38
N ASN A 310 -25.73 -3.81 -2.15
CA ASN A 310 -24.56 -3.83 -1.28
C ASN A 310 -24.12 -5.24 -0.88
N GLU A 311 -25.02 -6.23 -0.80
CA GLU A 311 -24.66 -7.60 -0.44
C GLU A 311 -23.86 -8.26 -1.58
N SER A 312 -24.34 -8.10 -2.82
CA SER A 312 -23.64 -8.59 -4.01
C SER A 312 -22.26 -7.93 -4.19
N LEU A 313 -22.14 -6.62 -3.93
CA LEU A 313 -20.86 -5.91 -3.94
C LEU A 313 -19.91 -6.43 -2.86
N PHE A 314 -20.41 -6.68 -1.65
CA PHE A 314 -19.59 -7.21 -0.57
C PHE A 314 -19.10 -8.64 -0.86
N LYS A 315 -19.93 -9.48 -1.49
CA LYS A 315 -19.51 -10.81 -1.98
C LYS A 315 -18.43 -10.72 -3.05
N LEU A 316 -18.49 -9.74 -3.95
CA LEU A 316 -17.41 -9.48 -4.90
C LEU A 316 -16.11 -9.12 -4.18
N TYR A 317 -16.15 -8.25 -3.18
CA TYR A 317 -14.98 -7.93 -2.36
C TYR A 317 -14.41 -9.18 -1.66
N GLU A 318 -15.22 -9.86 -0.86
CA GLU A 318 -14.79 -10.94 0.04
C GLU A 318 -14.37 -12.19 -0.72
N GLN A 319 -15.12 -12.57 -1.75
CA GLN A 319 -15.03 -13.89 -2.39
C GLN A 319 -14.59 -13.81 -3.85
N ASN A 320 -14.36 -12.61 -4.38
CA ASN A 320 -14.15 -12.39 -5.82
C ASN A 320 -15.24 -13.04 -6.67
N SER A 321 -16.49 -13.01 -6.17
CA SER A 321 -17.61 -13.71 -6.78
C SER A 321 -18.73 -12.74 -7.13
N ILE A 322 -19.24 -12.86 -8.35
CA ILE A 322 -20.42 -12.12 -8.82
C ILE A 322 -21.64 -12.94 -8.44
N VAL A 323 -22.58 -12.36 -7.70
CA VAL A 323 -23.82 -13.04 -7.29
C VAL A 323 -25.04 -12.26 -7.75
N CYS A 324 -25.99 -12.95 -8.36
CA CYS A 324 -27.27 -12.40 -8.76
C CYS A 324 -28.27 -12.50 -7.60
N SER A 325 -28.66 -11.37 -7.03
CA SER A 325 -29.66 -11.30 -5.96
C SER A 325 -31.08 -11.66 -6.42
N GLY A 326 -31.32 -11.72 -7.74
CA GLY A 326 -32.61 -12.06 -8.30
C GLY A 326 -32.90 -13.56 -8.41
N CYS A 327 -31.88 -14.38 -8.66
CA CYS A 327 -32.05 -15.82 -8.87
C CYS A 327 -30.99 -16.69 -8.18
N GLY A 328 -30.04 -16.10 -7.44
CA GLY A 328 -28.99 -16.81 -6.71
C GLY A 328 -27.86 -17.40 -7.56
N TRP A 329 -27.86 -17.16 -8.89
CA TRP A 329 -26.71 -17.50 -9.74
C TRP A 329 -25.43 -16.83 -9.22
N SER A 330 -24.31 -17.56 -9.27
CA SER A 330 -23.00 -17.05 -8.89
C SER A 330 -21.91 -17.44 -9.87
N PHE A 331 -20.92 -16.56 -10.02
CA PHE A 331 -19.72 -16.77 -10.81
C PHE A 331 -18.47 -16.42 -10.00
N ASP A 332 -17.56 -17.37 -9.84
CA ASP A 332 -16.26 -17.15 -9.20
C ASP A 332 -15.26 -16.65 -10.23
N VAL A 333 -14.83 -15.40 -10.09
CA VAL A 333 -13.93 -14.72 -11.03
C VAL A 333 -12.54 -15.36 -11.04
N ASN A 334 -12.11 -16.04 -9.95
CA ASN A 334 -10.80 -16.69 -9.93
C ASN A 334 -10.77 -17.99 -10.75
N THR A 335 -11.85 -18.77 -10.68
CA THR A 335 -11.91 -20.13 -11.25
C THR A 335 -12.67 -20.18 -12.57
N GLY A 336 -13.45 -19.14 -12.88
CA GLY A 336 -14.38 -19.14 -14.02
C GLY A 336 -15.54 -20.11 -13.84
N VAL A 337 -15.78 -20.61 -12.61
CA VAL A 337 -16.83 -21.59 -12.33
C VAL A 337 -18.15 -20.88 -12.08
N GLU A 338 -19.18 -21.33 -12.80
CA GLU A 338 -20.56 -20.92 -12.60
C GLU A 338 -21.31 -21.90 -11.70
N ALA A 339 -22.16 -21.37 -10.83
CA ALA A 339 -23.15 -22.14 -10.09
C ALA A 339 -24.55 -21.54 -10.27
N ALA A 340 -25.51 -22.38 -10.65
CA ALA A 340 -26.92 -22.04 -10.59
C ALA A 340 -27.42 -22.20 -9.15
N ALA A 341 -28.41 -21.41 -8.74
CA ALA A 341 -29.02 -21.57 -7.42
C ALA A 341 -29.62 -22.98 -7.27
N ALA A 342 -29.46 -23.56 -6.08
CA ALA A 342 -30.20 -24.76 -5.70
C ALA A 342 -31.70 -24.42 -5.60
N ASP A 343 -32.53 -25.19 -6.30
CA ASP A 343 -34.00 -25.10 -6.27
C ASP A 343 -34.60 -25.24 -4.86
#